data_AF-A0A5E4LD59-F1
#
_entry.id   AF-A0A5E4LD59-F1
#
_cell.length_a   1.000
_cell.length_b   1.000
_cell.length_c   1.000
_cell.angle_alpha   90.00
_cell.angle_beta   90.00
_cell.angle_gamma   90.00
#
_symmetry.space_group_name_H-M   'P 1'
#
loop_
_entity.id
_entity.type
_entity.pdbx_description
1 polymer ?
#
loop_
_entity_poly.entity_id
_entity_poly.type
_entity_poly.pdbx_seq_one_letter_code
_entity_poly.pdbx_strand_id
1 'polypeptide(L)'
;MDDNEKSAMAAKAARLEDKMLFVKAAELYAKLSMPEKAAAAYEKGSAFDKAAELFDRLGKKEDAARCRAKRDAASTGQTWQDMQSEFQKDSGNPY
;
A
#
# COMPACT_ATOMS: atom_id res chain seq x y z
N MET A 1 -13.75 23.96 -13.84
CA MET A 1 -12.83 22.98 -13.23
C MET A 1 -13.07 21.67 -13.93
N ASP A 2 -12.35 21.53 -15.03
CA ASP A 2 -12.85 20.95 -16.27
C ASP A 2 -12.51 19.46 -16.34
N ASP A 3 -13.54 18.63 -16.52
CA ASP A 3 -13.42 17.16 -16.65
C ASP A 3 -12.42 16.71 -17.72
N ASN A 4 -12.11 17.57 -18.68
CA ASN A 4 -11.12 17.33 -19.74
C ASN A 4 -9.67 17.27 -19.21
N GLU A 5 -9.31 18.09 -18.22
CA GLU A 5 -7.94 18.14 -17.70
C GLU A 5 -7.64 16.95 -16.76
N LYS A 6 -8.66 16.55 -15.98
CA LYS A 6 -8.65 15.30 -15.20
C LYS A 6 -8.50 14.08 -16.11
N SER A 7 -9.24 14.03 -17.22
CA SER A 7 -9.17 12.93 -18.18
C SER A 7 -7.79 12.82 -18.86
N ALA A 8 -7.23 13.95 -19.30
CA ALA A 8 -5.90 13.98 -19.90
C ALA A 8 -4.78 13.55 -18.92
N MET A 9 -4.86 13.99 -17.67
CA MET A 9 -3.89 13.60 -16.64
C MET A 9 -4.09 12.16 -16.15
N ALA A 10 -5.32 11.65 -16.11
CA ALA A 10 -5.61 10.24 -15.84
C ALA A 10 -5.06 9.32 -16.95
N ALA A 11 -5.18 9.72 -18.22
CA ALA A 11 -4.56 9.00 -19.34
C ALA A 11 -3.02 9.00 -19.23
N LYS A 12 -2.44 10.09 -18.72
CA LYS A 12 -1.00 10.21 -18.43
C LYS A 12 -0.59 9.28 -17.27
N ALA A 13 -1.40 9.19 -16.23
CA ALA A 13 -1.21 8.27 -15.11
C ALA A 13 -1.31 6.80 -15.56
N ALA A 14 -2.27 6.45 -16.43
CA ALA A 14 -2.40 5.11 -17.00
C ALA A 14 -1.17 4.70 -17.81
N ARG A 15 -0.59 5.62 -18.61
CA ARG A 15 0.68 5.40 -19.32
C ARG A 15 1.88 5.20 -18.39
N LEU A 16 1.82 5.71 -17.16
CA LEU A 16 2.87 5.51 -16.16
C LEU A 16 2.72 4.15 -15.47
N GLU A 17 1.50 3.65 -15.28
CA GLU A 17 1.26 2.27 -14.80
C GLU A 17 1.89 1.24 -15.76
N ASP A 18 1.75 1.45 -17.08
CA ASP A 18 2.37 0.60 -18.12
C ASP A 18 3.90 0.52 -18.02
N LYS A 19 4.53 1.62 -17.58
CA LYS A 19 5.98 1.71 -17.37
C LYS A 19 6.43 1.25 -15.99
N MET A 20 5.54 0.62 -15.20
CA MET A 20 5.75 0.28 -13.78
C MET A 20 6.10 1.49 -12.89
N LEU A 21 5.78 2.70 -13.33
CA LEU A 21 6.03 3.97 -12.62
C LEU A 21 4.82 4.36 -11.75
N PHE A 22 4.38 3.43 -10.92
CA PHE A 22 3.19 3.58 -10.06
C PHE A 22 3.28 4.76 -9.08
N VAL A 23 4.48 5.07 -8.59
CA VAL A 23 4.75 6.24 -7.73
C VAL A 23 4.45 7.55 -8.44
N LYS A 24 4.88 7.70 -9.70
CA LYS A 24 4.63 8.92 -10.49
C LYS A 24 3.16 9.05 -10.89
N ALA A 25 2.49 7.92 -11.17
CA ALA A 25 1.05 7.92 -11.41
C ALA A 25 0.27 8.41 -10.19
N ALA A 26 0.66 7.96 -8.99
CA ALA A 26 0.04 8.37 -7.74
C ALA A 26 0.23 9.86 -7.42
N GLU A 27 1.40 10.45 -7.69
CA GLU A 27 1.61 11.91 -7.55
C GLU A 27 0.70 12.73 -8.47
N LEU A 28 0.45 12.23 -9.68
CA LEU A 28 -0.50 12.83 -10.62
C LEU A 28 -1.93 12.78 -10.06
N TYR A 29 -2.35 11.63 -9.51
CA TYR A 29 -3.66 11.52 -8.86
C TYR A 29 -3.78 12.40 -7.62
N ALA A 30 -2.71 12.57 -6.85
CA ALA A 30 -2.69 13.49 -5.71
C ALA A 30 -2.87 14.95 -6.16
N LYS A 31 -2.23 15.37 -7.26
CA LYS A 31 -2.43 16.70 -7.87
C LYS A 31 -3.84 16.92 -8.41
N LEU A 32 -4.49 15.85 -8.88
CA LEU A 32 -5.89 15.88 -9.33
C LEU A 32 -6.90 15.89 -8.17
N SER A 33 -6.43 16.02 -6.93
CA SER A 33 -7.26 15.93 -5.72
C SER A 33 -8.04 14.61 -5.63
N MET A 34 -7.44 13.52 -6.15
CA MET A 34 -7.96 12.15 -6.11
C MET A 34 -7.08 11.25 -5.22
N PRO A 35 -7.06 11.50 -3.90
CA PRO A 35 -6.21 10.75 -2.97
C PRO A 35 -6.54 9.25 -2.93
N GLU A 36 -7.79 8.84 -3.16
CA GLU A 36 -8.18 7.43 -3.18
C GLU A 36 -7.50 6.65 -4.33
N LYS A 37 -7.47 7.23 -5.54
CA LYS A 37 -6.78 6.62 -6.69
C LYS A 37 -5.26 6.64 -6.51
N ALA A 38 -4.73 7.70 -5.91
CA ALA A 38 -3.31 7.78 -5.58
C ALA A 38 -2.89 6.65 -4.63
N ALA A 39 -3.67 6.39 -3.56
CA ALA A 39 -3.39 5.32 -2.62
C ALA A 39 -3.40 3.93 -3.28
N ALA A 40 -4.40 3.67 -4.13
CA ALA A 40 -4.48 2.41 -4.88
C ALA A 40 -3.31 2.21 -5.86
N ALA A 41 -2.86 3.28 -6.52
CA ALA A 41 -1.69 3.24 -7.39
C ALA A 41 -0.41 2.96 -6.58
N TYR A 42 -0.25 3.56 -5.40
CA TYR A 42 0.87 3.24 -4.50
C TYR A 42 0.85 1.78 -4.02
N GLU A 43 -0.32 1.21 -3.72
CA GLU A 43 -0.45 -0.22 -3.36
C GLU A 43 0.02 -1.13 -4.51
N LYS A 44 -0.43 -0.86 -5.76
CA LYS A 44 0.04 -1.60 -6.94
C LYS A 44 1.54 -1.47 -7.17
N GLY A 45 2.12 -0.32 -6.83
CA GLY A 45 3.54 -0.04 -6.93
C GLY A 45 4.43 -0.66 -5.87
N SER A 46 3.89 -1.51 -4.99
CA SER A 46 4.57 -2.00 -3.78
C SER A 46 5.09 -0.89 -2.86
N ALA A 47 4.58 0.33 -3.01
CA ALA A 47 4.94 1.49 -2.19
C ALA A 47 3.98 1.59 -0.99
N PHE A 48 3.97 0.54 -0.16
CA PHE A 48 3.02 0.38 0.93
C PHE A 48 3.14 1.45 2.03
N ASP A 49 4.34 2.01 2.29
CA ASP A 49 4.52 3.13 3.23
C ASP A 49 3.72 4.37 2.81
N LYS A 50 3.86 4.79 1.55
CA LYS A 50 3.15 5.95 1.00
C LYS A 50 1.65 5.70 0.89
N ALA A 51 1.26 4.47 0.53
CA ALA A 51 -0.15 4.08 0.49
C ALA A 51 -0.79 4.18 1.89
N ALA A 52 -0.14 3.64 2.92
CA ALA A 52 -0.65 3.65 4.28
C ALA A 52 -0.80 5.07 4.84
N GLU A 53 0.15 5.97 4.58
CA GLU A 53 0.05 7.37 5.00
C GLU A 53 -1.11 8.10 4.31
N LEU A 54 -1.34 7.83 3.01
CA LEU A 54 -2.51 8.38 2.30
C LEU A 54 -3.83 7.83 2.84
N PHE A 55 -3.92 6.53 3.10
CA PHE A 55 -5.12 5.91 3.66
C PHE A 55 -5.43 6.43 5.06
N ASP A 56 -4.41 6.70 5.87
CA ASP A 56 -4.56 7.31 7.20
C ASP A 56 -5.15 8.72 7.10
N ARG A 57 -4.62 9.54 6.18
CA ARG A 57 -5.18 10.89 5.88
C ARG A 57 -6.61 10.84 5.34
N LEU A 58 -6.99 9.75 4.68
CA LEU A 58 -8.35 9.51 4.19
C LEU A 58 -9.29 8.95 5.26
N GLY A 59 -8.79 8.65 6.47
CA GLY A 59 -9.57 8.00 7.53
C GLY A 59 -9.81 6.50 7.29
N LYS A 60 -9.22 5.90 6.25
CA LYS A 60 -9.34 4.49 5.91
C LYS A 60 -8.34 3.65 6.70
N LYS A 61 -8.60 3.52 8.00
CA LYS A 61 -7.71 2.80 8.93
C LYS A 61 -7.52 1.33 8.56
N GLU A 62 -8.56 0.69 8.01
CA GLU A 62 -8.52 -0.72 7.58
C GLU A 62 -7.54 -0.92 6.41
N ASP A 63 -7.62 -0.07 5.37
CA ASP A 63 -6.69 -0.11 4.24
C ASP A 63 -5.26 0.26 4.65
N ALA A 64 -5.10 1.23 5.55
CA ALA A 64 -3.80 1.61 6.09
C ALA A 64 -3.14 0.46 6.88
N ALA A 65 -3.91 -0.24 7.72
CA ALA A 65 -3.44 -1.40 8.47
C ALA A 65 -3.06 -2.55 7.52
N ARG A 66 -3.87 -2.81 6.48
CA ARG A 66 -3.56 -3.81 5.45
C ARG A 66 -2.28 -3.48 4.69
N CYS A 67 -2.05 -2.21 4.34
CA CYS A 67 -0.83 -1.76 3.68
C CYS A 67 0.40 -1.94 4.59
N ARG A 68 0.31 -1.55 5.88
CA ARG A 68 1.39 -1.77 6.85
C ARG A 68 1.67 -3.26 7.04
N ALA A 69 0.63 -4.10 7.14
CA ALA A 69 0.79 -5.54 7.24
C ALA A 69 1.48 -6.15 6.01
N LYS A 70 1.15 -5.70 4.79
CA LYS A 70 1.85 -6.13 3.56
C LYS A 70 3.31 -5.67 3.52
N ARG A 71 3.59 -4.43 3.96
CA ARG A 71 4.96 -3.91 4.09
C ARG A 71 5.79 -4.76 5.05
N ASP A 72 5.25 -5.00 6.24
CA ASP A 72 5.90 -5.79 7.28
C ASP A 72 6.02 -7.25 6.87
N ALA A 73 5.04 -7.84 6.16
CA ALA A 73 5.16 -9.20 5.63
C ALA A 73 6.23 -9.34 4.54
N ALA A 74 6.44 -8.30 3.73
CA ALA A 74 7.49 -8.29 2.72
C ALA A 74 8.89 -8.10 3.34
N SER A 75 9.00 -7.37 4.46
CA SER A 75 10.27 -7.16 5.17
C SER A 75 10.57 -8.27 6.19
N THR A 76 9.54 -8.91 6.74
CA THR A 76 9.64 -9.97 7.74
C THR A 76 9.38 -11.31 7.07
N GLY A 77 10.36 -11.77 6.28
CA GLY A 77 10.31 -13.09 5.63
C GLY A 77 10.26 -14.30 6.57
N GLN A 78 10.02 -14.12 7.88
CA GLN A 78 10.28 -15.14 8.90
C GLN A 78 9.21 -15.27 10.01
N THR A 79 8.21 -14.40 10.15
CA THR A 79 7.39 -14.42 11.39
C THR A 79 6.24 -15.42 11.42
N TRP A 80 5.78 -15.97 10.29
CA TRP A 80 4.70 -16.98 10.31
C TRP A 80 5.18 -18.39 10.68
N GLN A 81 6.46 -18.71 10.47
CA GLN A 81 7.04 -20.01 10.86
C GLN A 81 7.70 -19.95 12.24
N ASP A 82 8.29 -18.82 12.62
CA ASP A 82 8.95 -18.67 13.92
C ASP A 82 7.94 -18.52 15.07
N MET A 83 6.84 -17.79 14.87
CA MET A 83 5.76 -17.69 15.87
C MET A 83 5.08 -19.03 16.18
N GLN A 84 5.02 -19.98 15.24
CA GLN A 84 4.54 -21.33 15.54
C GLN A 84 5.53 -22.15 16.37
N SER A 85 6.84 -21.87 16.24
CA SER A 85 7.87 -22.63 16.94
C SER A 85 8.08 -22.20 18.39
N GLU A 86 7.84 -20.93 18.74
CA GLU A 86 7.91 -20.46 20.12
C GLU A 86 6.70 -20.91 20.96
N PHE A 87 5.51 -20.98 20.36
CA PHE A 87 4.30 -21.37 21.08
C PHE A 87 4.31 -22.84 21.55
N GLN A 88 5.09 -23.71 20.90
CA GLN A 88 5.27 -25.11 21.30
C GLN A 88 6.37 -25.34 22.35
N LYS A 89 7.29 -24.40 22.56
CA LYS A 89 8.42 -24.61 23.49
C LYS A 89 8.12 -24.32 24.96
N ASP A 90 7.05 -23.61 25.27
CA ASP A 90 6.64 -23.34 26.66
C ASP A 90 5.62 -24.37 27.21
N SER A 91 4.97 -25.12 26.32
CA SER A 91 3.91 -26.09 26.70
C SER A 91 4.43 -27.49 27.06
N GLY A 92 5.74 -27.66 27.22
CA GLY A 92 6.37 -28.98 27.27
C GLY A 92 7.56 -29.09 28.22
N ASN A 93 7.42 -28.65 29.48
CA ASN A 93 8.22 -29.24 30.55
C ASN A 93 7.48 -29.31 31.91
N PRO A 94 6.51 -30.23 32.08
CA PRO A 94 6.23 -30.78 33.38
C PRO A 94 7.14 -31.99 33.66
N TYR A 95 8.02 -31.79 34.65
CA TYR A 95 8.89 -32.75 35.37
C TYR A 95 10.13 -33.31 34.66
#